data_AF-A0A0P1MY69-F1
#
_entry.id   AF-A0A0P1MY69-F1
#
_cell.length_a   1.000
_cell.length_b   1.000
_cell.length_c   1.000
_cell.angle_alpha   90.00
_cell.angle_beta   90.00
_cell.angle_gamma   90.00
#
_symmetry.space_group_name_H-M   'P 1'
#
loop_
_entity.id
_entity.type
_entity.pdbx_description
1 polymer ?
#
loop_
_entity_poly.entity_id
_entity_poly.type
_entity_poly.pdbx_seq_one_letter_code
_entity_poly.pdbx_strand_id
1 'polypeptide(L)'
;MWQFWATFIVGLWLLLGSGLMGISVNKENFEILYLLTGIFSFTLGLWVFVSPIKGLLKIFSAIIGIAGIWLGICAYISGLQGIANPIIVGIILIVLGFWGALTKPTS
;
A
#
# COMPACT_ATOMS: atom_id res chain seq x y z
N MET A 1 -6.61 -3.34 15.04
CA MET A 1 -6.07 -3.76 13.73
C MET A 1 -6.74 -3.00 12.58
N TRP A 2 -7.11 -1.74 12.79
CA TRP A 2 -7.72 -0.92 11.74
C TRP A 2 -6.68 -0.50 10.68
N GLN A 3 -5.39 -0.49 11.05
CA GLN A 3 -4.29 -0.18 10.15
C GLN A 3 -4.23 -1.14 8.96
N PHE A 4 -4.47 -2.44 9.20
CA PHE A 4 -4.55 -3.43 8.13
C PHE A 4 -5.78 -3.24 7.23
N TRP A 5 -6.92 -2.84 7.80
CA TRP A 5 -8.10 -2.43 7.02
C TRP A 5 -7.82 -1.19 6.18
N ALA A 6 -7.09 -0.20 6.71
CA ALA A 6 -6.66 0.96 5.96
C ALA A 6 -5.73 0.57 4.81
N THR A 7 -4.76 -0.32 5.06
CA THR A 7 -3.88 -0.86 4.00
C THR A 7 -4.67 -1.59 2.91
N PHE A 8 -5.68 -2.37 3.29
CA PHE A 8 -6.56 -3.04 2.33
C PHE A 8 -7.30 -2.03 1.44
N ILE A 9 -7.85 -0.96 2.02
CA ILE A 9 -8.54 0.11 1.28
C ILE A 9 -7.57 0.83 0.34
N VAL A 10 -6.34 1.11 0.79
CA VAL A 10 -5.29 1.70 -0.04
C VAL A 10 -4.95 0.78 -1.23
N GLY A 11 -4.86 -0.53 -0.99
CA GLY A 11 -4.65 -1.50 -2.06
C GLY A 11 -5.80 -1.55 -3.06
N LEU A 12 -7.06 -1.49 -2.60
CA LEU A 12 -8.24 -1.40 -3.47
C LEU A 12 -8.24 -0.11 -4.30
N TRP A 13 -7.84 1.02 -3.69
CA TRP A 13 -7.73 2.30 -4.41
C TRP A 13 -6.69 2.22 -5.54
N LEU A 14 -5.51 1.65 -5.27
CA LEU A 14 -4.47 1.45 -6.28
C LEU A 14 -4.94 0.53 -7.41
N LEU A 15 -5.51 -0.62 -7.06
CA LEU A 15 -5.95 -1.61 -8.04
C LEU A 15 -7.12 -1.10 -8.90
N LEU A 16 -8.18 -0.63 -8.24
CA LEU A 16 -9.43 -0.27 -8.91
C LEU A 16 -9.35 1.13 -9.51
N GLY A 17 -8.92 2.12 -8.73
CA GLY A 17 -8.89 3.51 -9.17
C GLY A 17 -7.77 3.78 -10.17
N SER A 18 -6.53 3.57 -9.75
CA SER A 18 -5.34 3.90 -10.56
C SER A 18 -5.01 2.84 -11.61
N GLY A 19 -5.27 1.56 -11.35
CA GLY A 19 -4.90 0.45 -12.22
C GLY A 19 -5.94 0.11 -13.28
N LEU A 20 -7.17 -0.24 -12.86
CA LEU A 20 -8.19 -0.83 -13.73
C LEU A 20 -9.16 0.19 -14.34
N MET A 21 -9.62 1.17 -13.56
CA MET A 21 -10.58 2.17 -14.06
C MET A 21 -9.90 3.28 -14.87
N GLY A 22 -8.56 3.31 -14.91
CA GLY A 22 -7.80 4.25 -15.72
C GLY A 22 -8.25 5.69 -15.51
N ILE A 23 -8.62 6.05 -14.26
CA ILE A 23 -9.11 7.40 -13.93
C ILE A 23 -8.08 8.38 -14.50
N SER A 24 -8.50 9.19 -15.48
CA SER A 24 -7.61 10.11 -16.20
C SER A 24 -7.27 11.28 -15.29
N VAL A 25 -6.34 11.04 -14.39
CA VAL A 25 -5.79 12.06 -13.51
C VAL A 25 -4.68 12.77 -14.27
N ASN A 26 -4.69 14.11 -14.27
CA ASN A 26 -3.58 14.89 -14.81
C ASN A 26 -2.25 14.37 -14.26
N LYS A 27 -1.20 14.32 -15.10
CA LYS A 27 0.09 13.72 -14.76
C LYS A 27 0.66 14.25 -13.43
N GLU A 28 0.60 15.57 -13.20
CA GLU A 28 1.05 16.19 -11.95
C GLU A 28 0.24 15.71 -10.73
N ASN A 29 -1.08 15.57 -10.88
CA ASN A 29 -1.94 15.02 -9.83
C ASN A 29 -1.66 13.53 -9.58
N PHE A 30 -1.23 12.78 -10.61
CA PHE A 30 -0.90 11.36 -10.49
C PHE A 30 0.38 11.13 -9.69
N GLU A 31 1.42 11.95 -9.92
CA GLU A 31 2.66 11.94 -9.14
C GLU A 31 2.40 12.22 -7.66
N ILE A 32 1.58 13.24 -7.36
CA ILE A 32 1.16 13.58 -6.00
C ILE A 32 0.37 12.42 -5.36
N LEU A 33 -0.55 11.79 -6.10
CA LEU A 33 -1.31 10.65 -5.59
C LEU A 33 -0.40 9.46 -5.26
N TYR A 34 0.58 9.15 -6.11
CA TYR A 34 1.56 8.09 -5.86
C TYR A 34 2.37 8.37 -4.60
N LEU A 35 2.84 9.61 -4.44
CA LEU A 35 3.60 10.03 -3.28
C LEU A 35 2.78 9.90 -2.01
N LEU A 36 1.55 10.44 -1.99
CA LEU A 36 0.65 10.35 -0.84
C LEU A 36 0.34 8.88 -0.50
N THR A 37 0.02 8.06 -1.51
CA THR A 37 -0.29 6.65 -1.30
C THR A 37 0.91 5.88 -0.75
N GLY A 38 2.11 6.23 -1.21
CA GLY A 38 3.37 5.71 -0.68
C GLY A 38 3.61 6.09 0.78
N ILE A 39 3.45 7.38 1.12
CA ILE A 39 3.57 7.88 2.50
C ILE A 39 2.56 7.18 3.41
N PHE A 40 1.29 7.12 3.02
CA PHE A 40 0.25 6.44 3.80
C PHE A 40 0.58 4.97 4.05
N SER A 41 0.96 4.23 3.00
CA SER A 41 1.31 2.82 3.11
C SER A 41 2.52 2.62 4.01
N PHE A 42 3.53 3.48 3.88
CA PHE A 42 4.73 3.43 4.72
C PHE A 42 4.41 3.68 6.19
N THR A 43 3.63 4.72 6.49
CA THR A 43 3.21 5.04 7.87
C THR A 43 2.38 3.91 8.48
N LEU A 44 1.45 3.32 7.73
CA LEU A 44 0.67 2.18 8.19
C LEU A 44 1.55 0.96 8.47
N GLY A 45 2.49 0.65 7.57
CA GLY A 45 3.47 -0.42 7.76
C GLY A 45 4.33 -0.22 9.01
N LEU A 46 4.89 0.98 9.18
CA LEU A 46 5.69 1.33 10.36
C LEU A 46 4.90 1.25 11.67
N TRP A 47 3.66 1.76 11.69
CA TRP A 47 2.81 1.73 12.88
C TRP A 47 2.62 0.31 13.36
N VAL A 48 2.25 -0.58 12.43
CA VAL A 48 2.05 -1.99 12.70
C VAL A 48 3.38 -2.64 13.10
N PHE A 49 4.50 -2.31 12.46
CA PHE A 49 5.80 -2.88 12.76
C PHE A 49 6.29 -2.59 14.19
N VAL A 50 6.05 -1.38 14.70
CA VAL A 50 6.44 -0.96 16.06
C VAL A 50 5.48 -1.48 17.12
N SER A 51 4.27 -1.90 16.73
CA SER A 51 3.29 -2.48 17.64
C SER A 51 3.78 -3.83 18.21
N PRO A 52 3.29 -4.27 19.39
CA PRO A 52 3.71 -5.52 20.04
C PRO A 52 3.10 -6.77 19.37
N ILE A 53 3.22 -6.88 18.05
CA ILE A 53 2.77 -8.02 17.24
C ILE A 53 3.97 -8.92 16.92
N LYS A 54 3.74 -10.24 16.95
CA LYS A 54 4.78 -11.26 16.75
C LYS A 54 4.54 -12.04 15.46
N GLY A 55 5.61 -12.65 14.95
CA GLY A 55 5.55 -13.60 13.83
C GLY A 55 5.19 -12.94 12.49
N LEU A 56 4.26 -13.58 11.76
CA LEU A 56 3.96 -13.26 10.36
C LEU A 56 3.44 -11.84 10.15
N LEU A 57 2.67 -11.30 11.11
CA LEU A 57 2.12 -9.94 11.03
C LEU A 57 3.22 -8.86 10.98
N LYS A 58 4.36 -9.11 11.63
CA LYS A 58 5.50 -8.19 11.60
C LYS A 58 6.17 -8.19 10.23
N ILE A 59 6.28 -9.37 9.59
CA ILE A 59 6.76 -9.50 8.21
C ILE A 59 5.81 -8.76 7.26
N PHE A 60 4.50 -8.93 7.43
CA PHE A 60 3.49 -8.26 6.61
C PHE A 60 3.61 -6.75 6.70
N SER A 61 3.79 -6.23 7.92
CA SER A 61 3.99 -4.80 8.15
C SER A 61 5.25 -4.24 7.48
N ALA A 62 6.34 -5.02 7.45
CA ALA A 62 7.56 -4.64 6.77
C ALA A 62 7.36 -4.57 5.25
N ILE A 63 6.66 -5.56 4.67
CA ILE A 63 6.35 -5.57 3.23
C ILE A 63 5.45 -4.38 2.86
N ILE A 64 4.44 -4.07 3.68
CA ILE A 64 3.59 -2.87 3.49
C ILE A 64 4.42 -1.59 3.53
N GLY A 65 5.38 -1.50 4.47
CA GLY A 65 6.32 -0.39 4.54
C GLY A 65 7.17 -0.24 3.27
N ILE A 66 7.76 -1.35 2.80
CA ILE A 66 8.57 -1.38 1.58
C ILE A 66 7.74 -0.99 0.35
N ALA A 67 6.50 -1.48 0.25
CA ALA A 67 5.57 -1.08 -0.81
C ALA A 67 5.29 0.43 -0.79
N GLY A 68 5.18 1.03 0.40
CA GLY A 68 5.05 2.48 0.55
C GLY A 68 6.28 3.25 0.03
N ILE A 69 7.48 2.79 0.38
CA ILE A 69 8.74 3.36 -0.14
C ILE A 69 8.79 3.26 -1.67
N TRP A 70 8.45 2.09 -2.22
CA TRP A 70 8.42 1.85 -3.66
C TRP A 70 7.49 2.82 -4.39
N LEU A 71 6.25 2.99 -3.89
CA LEU A 71 5.30 3.96 -4.46
C LEU A 71 5.82 5.40 -4.38
N GLY A 72 6.49 5.76 -3.28
CA GLY A 72 7.16 7.05 -3.13
C GLY A 72 8.26 7.27 -4.18
N ILE A 73 9.08 6.26 -4.46
CA ILE A 73 10.10 6.32 -5.52
C ILE A 73 9.44 6.46 -6.90
N CYS A 74 8.37 5.70 -7.15
CA CYS A 74 7.63 5.75 -8.41
C CYS A 74 7.03 7.13 -8.69
N ALA A 75 6.71 7.92 -7.66
CA ALA A 75 6.23 9.29 -7.83
C ALA A 75 7.25 10.19 -8.58
N TYR A 76 8.55 9.93 -8.44
CA TYR A 76 9.62 10.74 -9.06
C TYR A 76 10.17 10.15 -10.36
N ILE A 77 9.81 8.91 -10.70
CA ILE A 77 10.34 8.22 -11.88
C ILE A 77 9.16 7.84 -12.79
N SER A 78 8.88 8.68 -13.80
CA SER A 78 7.74 8.47 -14.70
C SER A 78 7.77 7.11 -15.43
N GLY A 79 8.97 6.54 -15.66
CA GLY A 79 9.12 5.21 -16.26
C GLY A 79 8.59 4.05 -15.39
N LEU A 80 8.41 4.27 -14.08
CA LEU A 80 7.87 3.27 -13.14
C LEU A 80 6.36 3.44 -12.90
N GLN A 81 5.71 4.43 -13.51
CA GLN A 81 4.30 4.77 -13.32
C GLN A 81 3.36 4.03 -14.29
N GLY A 82 3.85 2.98 -14.96
CA GLY A 82 3.03 2.18 -15.88
C GLY A 82 1.88 1.45 -15.16
N ILE A 83 0.83 1.12 -15.92
CA ILE A 83 -0.41 0.47 -15.43
C ILE A 83 -0.18 -0.83 -14.65
N ALA A 84 0.94 -1.53 -14.90
CA ALA A 84 1.30 -2.73 -14.16
C ALA A 84 1.66 -2.46 -12.69
N ASN A 85 2.29 -1.32 -12.40
CA ASN A 85 2.75 -0.97 -11.06
C ASN A 85 1.59 -0.83 -10.03
N PRO A 86 0.55 -0.01 -10.27
CA PRO A 86 -0.55 0.11 -9.32
C PRO A 86 -1.34 -1.20 -9.17
N ILE A 87 -1.40 -2.03 -10.21
CA ILE A 87 -2.05 -3.35 -10.15
C ILE A 87 -1.26 -4.28 -9.22
N ILE A 88 0.04 -4.44 -9.44
CA ILE A 88 0.88 -5.37 -8.66
C ILE A 88 0.92 -4.93 -7.20
N VAL A 89 1.23 -3.65 -6.95
CA VAL A 89 1.30 -3.12 -5.59
C VAL A 89 -0.07 -3.14 -4.91
N GLY A 90 -1.13 -2.82 -5.64
CA GLY A 90 -2.51 -2.90 -5.17
C GLY A 90 -2.86 -4.31 -4.67
N ILE A 91 -2.56 -5.36 -5.44
CA ILE A 91 -2.80 -6.75 -5.04
C ILE A 91 -2.03 -7.10 -3.76
N ILE A 92 -0.75 -6.72 -3.67
CA ILE A 92 0.08 -6.99 -2.48
C ILE A 92 -0.56 -6.37 -1.24
N LEU A 93 -0.94 -5.08 -1.30
CA LEU A 93 -1.54 -4.38 -0.18
C LEU A 93 -2.93 -4.92 0.18
N ILE A 94 -3.73 -5.35 -0.80
CA ILE A 94 -5.02 -6.01 -0.58
C ILE A 94 -4.82 -7.31 0.19
N VAL A 95 -3.95 -8.19 -0.29
CA VAL A 95 -3.75 -9.52 0.32
C VAL A 95 -3.21 -9.38 1.74
N LEU A 96 -2.17 -8.57 1.94
CA LEU A 96 -1.55 -8.38 3.25
C LEU A 96 -2.44 -7.61 4.21
N GLY A 97 -3.16 -6.58 3.71
CA GLY A 97 -4.12 -5.81 4.48
C GLY A 97 -5.31 -6.65 4.93
N PHE A 98 -5.93 -7.39 4.02
CA PHE A 98 -7.07 -8.25 4.36
C PHE A 98 -6.68 -9.37 5.32
N TRP A 99 -5.60 -10.09 5.02
CA TRP A 99 -5.15 -11.19 5.87
C TRP A 99 -4.68 -10.71 7.25
N GLY A 100 -3.94 -9.59 7.30
CA GLY A 100 -3.51 -8.98 8.54
C GLY A 100 -4.67 -8.43 9.39
N ALA A 101 -5.78 -8.04 8.75
CA ALA A 101 -6.98 -7.60 9.45
C ALA A 101 -7.80 -8.77 10.03
N LEU A 102 -7.77 -9.93 9.37
CA LEU A 102 -8.49 -11.14 9.81
C LEU A 102 -7.75 -11.92 10.89
N THR A 103 -6.42 -11.84 10.93
CA THR A 103 -5.63 -12.53 11.95
C THR A 103 -5.69 -11.77 13.27
N LYS A 104 -6.46 -12.28 14.23
CA LYS A 104 -6.48 -11.72 15.59
C LYS A 104 -5.08 -11.83 16.21
N PRO A 105 -4.64 -10.83 16.99
CA PRO A 105 -3.41 -10.97 17.74
C PRO A 105 -3.65 -12.12 18.73
N THR A 106 -2.89 -13.20 18.61
CA THR A 106 -2.84 -14.24 19.64
C THR A 106 -2.22 -13.59 20.86
N SER A 107 -3.09 -13.23 21.81
CA SER A 107 -2.76 -12.79 23.16
C SER A 107 -1.86 -13.80 23.86
#